data_AF-A0A1I4XQ03-F1
#
_entry.id   AF-A0A1I4XQ03-F1
#
_cell.length_a   1.000
_cell.length_b   1.000
_cell.length_c   1.000
_cell.angle_alpha   90.00
_cell.angle_beta   90.00
_cell.angle_gamma   90.00
#
_symmetry.space_group_name_H-M   'P 1'
#
loop_
_entity.id
_entity.type
_entity.pdbx_description
1 polymer ?
#
loop_
_entity_poly.entity_id
_entity_poly.type
_entity_poly.pdbx_seq_one_letter_code
_entity_poly.pdbx_strand_id
1 'polypeptide(L)'
;MVVENTLLKVGHPMTDDAAKLDQDKKGFLNFLTQHLGRKKLLVVRDTGNEERILAELKDYAKKENYTLLFLNGAQITAKDVRELSERGAEKLLVVLENLSKAEHLGVIEEASLFRAILDLSDPGNDEYLFREDSAFLFLAEDDFPSTKLSTVSLTWAYESAFYDDRAFREKVLSHMERYREKVLRIREVGDVRGKAYGHILPEKNYHENFLPLVREDLITSPYLSGIHWHRFSHHLNSSQVLGVNFFYPLLKKGELKSFLDLFSLEDAKAYDPLHLSFSKLSPVEPSGRRKSCFDFYMELQDGEELYVLSNYTDGCFGRAEKESFLEKYTAVYGPLLSASDMIEESFKNEAFFLEEYRYMRSLLHLQEKSRLLVLLPRENFQLREKALYFRDHVLTEKGREHFYPVVWEEVIDSLLNQLSNPELSRYYETELKDKYFRY
;
A
#
# COMPACT_ATOMS: atom_id res chain seq x y z
N MET A 1 -5.00 -35.16 34.39
CA MET A 1 -6.09 -34.91 33.43
C MET A 1 -6.90 -33.73 33.95
N VAL A 2 -6.40 -32.52 33.72
CA VAL A 2 -7.11 -31.25 33.95
C VAL A 2 -6.63 -30.36 32.82
N VAL A 3 -7.52 -30.11 31.86
CA VAL A 3 -7.27 -29.20 30.74
C VAL A 3 -7.57 -27.81 31.26
N GLU A 4 -6.54 -27.08 31.69
CA GLU A 4 -6.67 -25.66 31.98
C GLU A 4 -6.76 -24.88 30.67
N ASN A 5 -7.97 -24.42 30.39
CA ASN A 5 -8.29 -23.40 29.39
C ASN A 5 -7.50 -22.12 29.68
N THR A 6 -6.34 -21.97 29.05
CA THR A 6 -5.65 -20.67 29.01
C THR A 6 -6.31 -19.80 27.94
N LEU A 7 -7.22 -18.96 28.40
CA LEU A 7 -7.83 -17.85 27.68
C LEU A 7 -6.76 -17.04 26.92
N LEU A 8 -6.66 -17.27 25.62
CA LEU A 8 -6.04 -16.33 24.68
C LEU A 8 -6.89 -15.06 24.68
N LYS A 9 -6.45 -14.03 25.40
CA LYS A 9 -6.91 -12.67 25.13
C LYS A 9 -6.50 -12.33 23.70
N VAL A 10 -7.49 -12.42 22.82
CA VAL A 10 -7.52 -11.78 21.50
C VAL A 10 -7.17 -10.31 21.70
N GLY A 11 -6.40 -9.76 20.76
CA GLY A 11 -5.75 -8.46 20.83
C GLY A 11 -6.57 -7.41 21.56
N HIS A 12 -5.92 -6.76 22.53
CA HIS A 12 -6.36 -5.44 22.92
C HIS A 12 -6.50 -4.61 21.63
N PRO A 13 -7.63 -3.91 21.40
CA PRO A 13 -7.61 -2.79 20.46
C PRO A 13 -6.44 -1.92 20.90
N MET A 14 -5.55 -1.58 19.97
CA MET A 14 -4.45 -0.68 20.30
C MET A 14 -5.09 0.57 20.86
N THR A 15 -4.90 0.82 22.15
CA THR A 15 -5.53 1.92 22.89
C THR A 15 -5.08 3.31 22.41
N ASP A 16 -4.29 3.36 21.33
CA ASP A 16 -3.95 4.56 20.57
C ASP A 16 -4.98 4.91 19.49
N ASP A 17 -6.04 4.12 19.28
CA ASP A 17 -7.06 4.42 18.25
C ASP A 17 -7.69 5.83 18.41
N ALA A 18 -7.72 6.40 19.62
CA ALA A 18 -8.22 7.77 19.84
C ALA A 18 -7.24 8.87 19.35
N ALA A 19 -5.93 8.68 19.56
CA ALA A 19 -4.89 9.59 19.05
C ALA A 19 -4.69 9.40 17.53
N LYS A 20 -4.88 8.16 17.05
CA LYS A 20 -4.89 7.76 15.64
C LYS A 20 -6.09 8.35 14.90
N LEU A 21 -7.29 8.32 15.52
CA LEU A 21 -8.47 9.03 15.03
C LEU A 21 -8.27 10.55 14.99
N ASP A 22 -7.48 11.13 15.91
CA ASP A 22 -7.23 12.58 15.91
C ASP A 22 -6.25 13.00 14.80
N GLN A 23 -5.35 12.11 14.39
CA GLN A 23 -4.51 12.26 13.20
C GLN A 23 -5.34 12.06 11.91
N ASP A 24 -6.27 11.11 11.90
CA ASP A 24 -7.20 10.85 10.78
C ASP A 24 -8.28 11.95 10.63
N LYS A 25 -8.70 12.60 11.74
CA LYS A 25 -9.53 13.83 11.72
C LYS A 25 -8.83 14.99 11.00
N LYS A 26 -7.51 15.05 11.06
CA LYS A 26 -6.73 16.01 10.25
C LYS A 26 -6.54 15.53 8.82
N GLY A 27 -6.69 14.24 8.54
CA GLY A 27 -6.49 13.65 7.21
C GLY A 27 -7.34 14.33 6.15
N PHE A 28 -8.65 14.47 6.39
CA PHE A 28 -9.56 15.10 5.44
C PHE A 28 -9.26 16.60 5.27
N LEU A 29 -9.10 17.34 6.37
CA LEU A 29 -8.77 18.77 6.32
C LEU A 29 -7.41 19.04 5.66
N ASN A 30 -6.41 18.18 5.90
CA ASN A 30 -5.11 18.24 5.24
C ASN A 30 -5.24 17.94 3.75
N PHE A 31 -6.03 16.93 3.38
CA PHE A 31 -6.35 16.62 1.99
C PHE A 31 -6.98 17.82 1.29
N LEU A 32 -8.00 18.44 1.89
CA LEU A 32 -8.61 19.67 1.35
C LEU A 32 -7.56 20.78 1.23
N THR A 33 -6.79 21.05 2.29
CA THR A 33 -5.76 22.11 2.28
C THR A 33 -4.67 21.86 1.23
N GLN A 34 -4.31 20.61 0.97
CA GLN A 34 -3.26 20.24 0.03
C GLN A 34 -3.72 20.31 -1.43
N HIS A 35 -4.98 19.99 -1.72
CA HIS A 35 -5.45 19.73 -3.08
C HIS A 35 -6.51 20.73 -3.58
N LEU A 36 -7.27 21.35 -2.70
CA LEU A 36 -8.34 22.28 -3.08
C LEU A 36 -7.73 23.56 -3.67
N GLY A 37 -8.16 23.93 -4.88
CA GLY A 37 -7.54 24.98 -5.71
C GLY A 37 -6.25 24.56 -6.45
N ARG A 38 -5.79 23.31 -6.28
CA ARG A 38 -4.68 22.72 -7.06
C ARG A 38 -5.11 21.58 -7.98
N LYS A 39 -6.23 20.94 -7.62
CA LYS A 39 -6.86 19.84 -8.34
C LYS A 39 -8.27 20.26 -8.67
N LYS A 40 -8.71 20.02 -9.92
CA LYS A 40 -10.04 20.42 -10.39
C LYS A 40 -11.14 19.55 -9.80
N LEU A 41 -10.82 18.28 -9.53
CA LEU A 41 -11.73 17.33 -8.88
C LEU A 41 -11.11 16.75 -7.62
N LEU A 42 -11.84 16.82 -6.52
CA LEU A 42 -11.57 16.03 -5.33
C LEU A 42 -12.59 14.91 -5.26
N VAL A 43 -12.16 13.66 -5.21
CA VAL A 43 -13.05 12.52 -5.00
C VAL A 43 -12.90 12.06 -3.56
N VAL A 44 -14.01 12.05 -2.84
CA VAL A 44 -14.06 11.62 -1.44
C VAL A 44 -14.94 10.38 -1.41
N ARG A 45 -14.38 9.22 -1.05
CA ARG A 45 -15.17 8.00 -0.85
C ARG A 45 -15.97 8.13 0.43
N ASP A 46 -17.28 8.02 0.30
CA ASP A 46 -18.19 7.87 1.42
C ASP A 46 -18.22 6.41 1.89
N THR A 47 -17.74 6.21 3.11
CA THR A 47 -17.62 4.92 3.78
C THR A 47 -18.72 4.75 4.85
N GLY A 48 -19.83 5.48 4.70
CA GLY A 48 -20.91 5.58 5.68
C GLY A 48 -20.74 6.75 6.66
N ASN A 49 -19.96 7.76 6.26
CA ASN A 49 -19.59 8.92 7.07
C ASN A 49 -20.00 10.25 6.40
N GLU A 50 -20.91 10.22 5.44
CA GLU A 50 -21.38 11.37 4.66
C GLU A 50 -21.69 12.59 5.54
N GLU A 51 -22.48 12.43 6.62
CA GLU A 51 -22.84 13.54 7.51
C GLU A 51 -21.61 14.25 8.11
N ARG A 52 -20.60 13.48 8.50
CA ARG A 52 -19.33 14.00 9.05
C ARG A 52 -18.55 14.76 7.98
N ILE A 53 -18.39 14.17 6.79
CA ILE A 53 -17.69 14.78 5.66
C ILE A 53 -18.35 16.10 5.27
N LEU A 54 -19.69 16.12 5.20
CA LEU A 54 -20.48 17.31 4.88
C LEU A 54 -20.36 18.39 5.96
N ALA A 55 -20.30 18.02 7.24
CA ALA A 55 -20.06 18.97 8.33
C ALA A 55 -18.67 19.60 8.24
N GLU A 56 -17.62 18.78 8.07
CA GLU A 56 -16.23 19.23 7.91
C GLU A 56 -16.07 20.12 6.66
N LEU A 57 -16.74 19.81 5.55
CA LEU A 57 -16.76 20.63 4.34
C LEU A 57 -17.43 21.99 4.56
N LYS A 58 -18.56 22.04 5.27
CA LYS A 58 -19.24 23.31 5.61
C LYS A 58 -18.34 24.21 6.45
N ASP A 59 -17.68 23.64 7.45
CA ASP A 59 -16.75 24.37 8.32
C ASP A 59 -15.54 24.88 7.53
N TYR A 60 -14.96 24.04 6.67
CA TYR A 60 -13.85 24.42 5.80
C TYR A 60 -14.25 25.52 4.80
N ALA A 61 -15.39 25.37 4.12
CA ALA A 61 -15.89 26.34 3.15
C ALA A 61 -16.11 27.71 3.81
N LYS A 62 -16.70 27.75 5.00
CA LYS A 62 -16.88 28.98 5.77
C LYS A 62 -15.54 29.61 6.15
N LYS A 63 -14.57 28.81 6.62
CA LYS A 63 -13.25 29.28 7.02
C LYS A 63 -12.46 29.88 5.85
N GLU A 64 -12.50 29.24 4.69
CA GLU A 64 -11.73 29.62 3.50
C GLU A 64 -12.53 30.50 2.51
N ASN A 65 -13.70 30.98 2.94
CA ASN A 65 -14.61 31.88 2.21
C ASN A 65 -15.06 31.32 0.84
N TYR A 66 -15.42 30.04 0.80
CA TYR A 66 -16.10 29.42 -0.33
C TYR A 66 -17.61 29.55 -0.20
N THR A 67 -18.29 29.78 -1.33
CA THR A 67 -19.71 29.49 -1.43
C THR A 67 -19.89 28.01 -1.73
N LEU A 68 -20.46 27.27 -0.77
CA LEU A 68 -20.71 25.84 -0.91
C LEU A 68 -22.00 25.59 -1.69
N LEU A 69 -21.94 24.76 -2.72
CA LEU A 69 -23.08 24.37 -3.56
C LEU A 69 -23.21 22.87 -3.62
N PHE A 70 -24.44 22.39 -3.64
CA PHE A 70 -24.76 20.97 -3.76
C PHE A 70 -25.48 20.74 -5.08
N LEU A 71 -24.99 19.79 -5.86
CA LEU A 71 -25.61 19.35 -7.08
C LEU A 71 -25.80 17.84 -7.02
N ASN A 72 -27.00 17.41 -7.39
CA ASN A 72 -27.29 15.99 -7.54
C ASN A 72 -26.79 15.52 -8.91
N GLY A 73 -25.67 14.81 -8.93
CA GLY A 73 -25.03 14.22 -10.10
C GLY A 73 -25.95 13.38 -10.98
N ALA A 74 -26.96 12.73 -10.40
CA ALA A 74 -27.93 11.93 -11.13
C ALA A 74 -29.03 12.75 -11.84
N GLN A 75 -29.11 14.06 -11.58
CA GLN A 75 -30.18 14.94 -12.07
C GLN A 75 -29.66 16.28 -12.62
N ILE A 76 -28.36 16.40 -12.88
CA ILE A 76 -27.80 17.65 -13.41
C ILE A 76 -28.39 17.94 -14.79
N THR A 77 -28.79 19.20 -15.01
CA THR A 77 -29.35 19.69 -16.26
C THR A 77 -28.50 20.83 -16.84
N ALA A 78 -28.73 21.17 -18.12
CA ALA A 78 -28.11 22.35 -18.75
C ALA A 78 -28.41 23.66 -18.02
N LYS A 79 -29.54 23.74 -17.30
CA LYS A 79 -29.90 24.89 -16.49
C LYS A 79 -28.95 25.04 -15.30
N ASP A 80 -28.61 23.95 -14.62
CA ASP A 80 -27.69 23.97 -13.47
C ASP A 80 -26.29 24.42 -13.90
N VAL A 81 -25.82 23.95 -15.06
CA VAL A 81 -24.52 24.38 -15.64
C VAL A 81 -24.53 25.88 -15.93
N ARG A 82 -25.63 26.39 -16.51
CA ARG A 82 -25.78 27.83 -16.78
C ARG A 82 -25.82 28.64 -15.48
N GLU A 83 -26.57 28.21 -14.48
CA GLU A 83 -26.64 28.88 -13.18
C GLU A 83 -25.27 28.90 -12.48
N LEU A 84 -24.48 27.83 -12.59
CA LEU A 84 -23.11 27.82 -12.10
C LEU A 84 -22.24 28.85 -12.84
N SER A 85 -22.30 28.86 -14.19
CA SER A 85 -21.52 29.79 -15.02
C SER A 85 -21.84 31.27 -14.72
N GLU A 86 -23.11 31.59 -14.46
CA GLU A 86 -23.53 32.95 -14.05
C GLU A 86 -22.93 33.39 -12.70
N ARG A 87 -22.44 32.43 -11.90
CA ARG A 87 -21.78 32.65 -10.61
C ARG A 87 -20.26 32.57 -10.67
N GLY A 88 -19.70 32.63 -11.87
CA GLY A 88 -18.27 32.50 -12.13
C GLY A 88 -17.34 33.41 -11.33
N ALA A 89 -17.83 34.57 -10.89
CA ALA A 89 -17.08 35.51 -10.06
C ALA A 89 -16.99 35.11 -8.58
N GLU A 90 -17.78 34.14 -8.13
CA GLU A 90 -17.72 33.62 -6.77
C GLU A 90 -16.63 32.55 -6.63
N LYS A 91 -16.10 32.41 -5.41
CA LYS A 91 -15.19 31.33 -5.05
C LYS A 91 -16.02 30.12 -4.66
N LEU A 92 -16.23 29.18 -5.59
CA LEU A 92 -17.20 28.10 -5.42
C LEU A 92 -16.55 26.80 -4.95
N LEU A 93 -17.23 26.11 -4.04
CA LEU A 93 -16.96 24.70 -3.73
C LEU A 93 -18.22 23.90 -4.07
N VAL A 94 -18.18 23.16 -5.18
CA VAL A 94 -19.34 22.44 -5.71
C VAL A 94 -19.24 20.96 -5.32
N VAL A 95 -20.17 20.49 -4.50
CA VAL A 95 -20.30 19.10 -4.07
C VAL A 95 -21.27 18.38 -4.99
N LEU A 96 -20.76 17.40 -5.73
CA LEU A 96 -21.50 16.49 -6.60
C LEU A 96 -21.89 15.25 -5.79
N GLU A 97 -23.18 15.13 -5.47
CA GLU A 97 -23.76 13.98 -4.76
C GLU A 97 -24.30 12.97 -5.77
N ASN A 98 -24.32 11.68 -5.43
CA ASN A 98 -24.97 10.63 -6.24
C ASN A 98 -24.49 10.54 -7.71
N LEU A 99 -23.30 11.05 -8.03
CA LEU A 99 -22.76 11.01 -9.40
C LEU A 99 -22.59 9.58 -9.91
N SER A 100 -22.27 8.63 -9.04
CA SER A 100 -22.17 7.20 -9.39
C SER A 100 -23.50 6.59 -9.86
N LYS A 101 -24.63 7.20 -9.48
CA LYS A 101 -25.99 6.77 -9.84
C LYS A 101 -26.50 7.42 -11.12
N ALA A 102 -25.74 8.32 -11.73
CA ALA A 102 -26.08 8.79 -13.07
C ALA A 102 -26.00 7.58 -14.02
N GLU A 103 -27.17 7.14 -14.50
CA GLU A 103 -27.36 5.90 -15.28
C GLU A 103 -26.50 5.86 -16.56
N HIS A 104 -25.93 7.00 -16.93
CA HIS A 104 -25.44 7.32 -18.25
C HIS A 104 -24.17 8.19 -18.24
N LEU A 105 -23.28 8.03 -17.23
CA LEU A 105 -21.93 8.62 -17.24
C LEU A 105 -21.11 8.37 -18.53
N GLY A 106 -21.53 7.41 -19.38
CA GLY A 106 -20.96 7.12 -20.70
C GLY A 106 -21.81 7.54 -21.92
N VAL A 107 -22.96 8.19 -21.74
CA VAL A 107 -23.77 8.72 -22.85
C VAL A 107 -23.26 10.11 -23.20
N ILE A 108 -23.10 10.36 -24.51
CA ILE A 108 -22.43 11.55 -25.05
C ILE A 108 -23.02 12.84 -24.48
N GLU A 109 -24.32 12.94 -24.24
CA GLU A 109 -24.97 14.18 -23.74
C GLU A 109 -24.66 14.49 -22.26
N GLU A 110 -24.63 13.49 -21.39
CA GLU A 110 -24.28 13.68 -19.96
C GLU A 110 -22.78 13.84 -19.79
N ALA A 111 -21.98 13.07 -20.53
CA ALA A 111 -20.56 13.33 -20.66
C ALA A 111 -20.29 14.75 -21.19
N SER A 112 -21.15 15.28 -22.07
CA SER A 112 -21.06 16.68 -22.55
C SER A 112 -21.47 17.69 -21.49
N LEU A 113 -22.41 17.36 -20.62
CA LEU A 113 -22.84 18.24 -19.53
C LEU A 113 -21.79 18.32 -18.42
N PHE A 114 -21.22 17.17 -18.04
CA PHE A 114 -20.06 17.13 -17.15
C PHE A 114 -18.92 17.86 -17.83
N ARG A 115 -18.54 17.49 -19.05
CA ARG A 115 -17.52 18.19 -19.83
C ARG A 115 -17.79 19.69 -19.96
N ALA A 116 -19.04 20.15 -20.05
CA ALA A 116 -19.35 21.57 -20.01
C ALA A 116 -19.01 22.19 -18.64
N ILE A 117 -19.41 21.57 -17.53
CA ILE A 117 -18.94 21.97 -16.19
C ILE A 117 -17.40 21.99 -16.12
N LEU A 118 -16.73 21.05 -16.80
CA LEU A 118 -15.27 20.91 -16.79
C LEU A 118 -14.56 21.97 -17.65
N ASP A 119 -15.02 22.17 -18.88
CA ASP A 119 -14.49 23.11 -19.88
C ASP A 119 -14.67 24.56 -19.39
N LEU A 120 -15.70 24.82 -18.58
CA LEU A 120 -15.90 26.10 -17.88
C LEU A 120 -14.83 26.36 -16.80
N SER A 121 -14.11 25.33 -16.33
CA SER A 121 -13.08 25.40 -15.29
C SER A 121 -11.64 25.22 -15.80
N ASP A 122 -11.44 25.14 -17.13
CA ASP A 122 -10.12 24.96 -17.74
C ASP A 122 -9.40 26.32 -17.95
N PRO A 123 -8.22 26.57 -17.34
CA PRO A 123 -7.45 27.79 -17.56
C PRO A 123 -6.90 27.96 -18.99
N GLY A 124 -6.94 26.91 -19.83
CA GLY A 124 -6.61 27.02 -21.26
C GLY A 124 -7.72 27.63 -22.12
N ASN A 125 -8.91 27.87 -21.55
CA ASN A 125 -10.07 28.41 -22.25
C ASN A 125 -10.14 29.94 -22.07
N ASP A 126 -10.08 30.70 -23.16
CA ASP A 126 -10.02 32.17 -23.13
C ASP A 126 -11.28 32.83 -22.53
N GLU A 127 -12.37 32.07 -22.37
CA GLU A 127 -13.59 32.47 -21.66
C GLU A 127 -13.62 31.87 -20.24
N TYR A 128 -12.82 32.42 -19.33
CA TYR A 128 -12.85 32.03 -17.91
C TYR A 128 -14.23 32.31 -17.31
N LEU A 129 -15.02 31.25 -17.13
CA LEU A 129 -16.34 31.32 -16.51
C LEU A 129 -16.33 30.92 -15.03
N PHE A 130 -15.19 30.54 -14.46
CA PHE A 130 -15.01 30.37 -13.01
C PHE A 130 -13.70 30.99 -12.52
N ARG A 131 -13.67 31.40 -11.25
CA ARG A 131 -12.41 31.71 -10.57
C ARG A 131 -11.52 30.48 -10.47
N GLU A 132 -10.22 30.67 -10.70
CA GLU A 132 -9.17 29.64 -10.65
C GLU A 132 -9.12 28.89 -9.31
N ASP A 133 -9.58 29.51 -8.22
CA ASP A 133 -9.60 28.92 -6.89
C ASP A 133 -10.87 28.09 -6.59
N SER A 134 -11.81 27.96 -7.54
CA SER A 134 -12.99 27.10 -7.39
C SER A 134 -12.63 25.62 -7.53
N ALA A 135 -13.35 24.74 -6.83
CA ALA A 135 -13.10 23.31 -6.87
C ALA A 135 -14.41 22.49 -6.91
N PHE A 136 -14.33 21.33 -7.57
CA PHE A 136 -15.39 20.33 -7.55
C PHE A 136 -15.02 19.21 -6.59
N LEU A 137 -15.99 18.76 -5.80
CA LEU A 137 -15.86 17.63 -4.90
C LEU A 137 -16.93 16.60 -5.25
N PHE A 138 -16.54 15.36 -5.45
CA PHE A 138 -17.45 14.25 -5.70
C PHE A 138 -17.46 13.31 -4.48
N LEU A 139 -18.63 13.16 -3.86
CA LEU A 139 -18.88 12.15 -2.84
C LEU A 139 -19.18 10.81 -3.50
N ALA A 140 -18.14 9.98 -3.63
CA ALA A 140 -18.21 8.71 -4.32
C ALA A 140 -18.66 7.58 -3.39
N GLU A 141 -19.49 6.68 -3.89
CA GLU A 141 -19.83 5.45 -3.16
C GLU A 141 -18.57 4.60 -2.87
N ASP A 142 -18.61 3.78 -1.84
CA ASP A 142 -17.47 2.99 -1.37
C ASP A 142 -16.81 2.11 -2.46
N ASP A 143 -17.61 1.61 -3.41
CA ASP A 143 -17.13 0.77 -4.51
C ASP A 143 -16.89 1.53 -5.82
N PHE A 144 -16.91 2.86 -5.80
CA PHE A 144 -16.64 3.68 -6.98
C PHE A 144 -15.21 3.43 -7.49
N PRO A 145 -15.04 2.85 -8.70
CA PRO A 145 -13.72 2.62 -9.26
C PRO A 145 -13.11 3.95 -9.67
N SER A 146 -11.91 4.28 -9.19
CA SER A 146 -11.19 5.48 -9.63
C SER A 146 -10.98 5.51 -11.16
N THR A 147 -10.83 4.32 -11.76
CA THR A 147 -10.76 4.12 -13.21
C THR A 147 -12.03 4.51 -13.96
N LYS A 148 -13.19 4.63 -13.33
CA LYS A 148 -14.37 5.19 -14.00
C LYS A 148 -14.20 6.66 -14.33
N LEU A 149 -13.39 7.42 -13.58
CA LEU A 149 -13.14 8.82 -13.94
C LEU A 149 -12.46 8.97 -15.31
N SER A 150 -11.53 8.07 -15.65
CA SER A 150 -10.86 8.14 -16.95
C SER A 150 -11.79 7.84 -18.11
N THR A 151 -12.90 7.13 -17.87
CA THR A 151 -13.97 6.93 -18.87
C THR A 151 -14.84 8.17 -19.07
N VAL A 152 -14.88 9.07 -18.08
CA VAL A 152 -15.62 10.34 -18.13
C VAL A 152 -14.74 11.45 -18.73
N SER A 153 -13.49 11.58 -18.26
CA SER A 153 -12.52 12.54 -18.78
C SER A 153 -11.09 12.15 -18.40
N LEU A 154 -10.20 12.03 -19.39
CA LEU A 154 -8.76 11.82 -19.16
C LEU A 154 -8.16 12.98 -18.34
N THR A 155 -8.59 14.22 -18.59
CA THR A 155 -8.15 15.40 -17.83
C THR A 155 -8.44 15.23 -16.34
N TRP A 156 -9.63 14.74 -15.98
CA TRP A 156 -9.98 14.49 -14.58
C TRP A 156 -9.23 13.31 -13.97
N ALA A 157 -8.93 12.27 -14.75
CA ALA A 157 -8.07 11.20 -14.25
C ALA A 157 -6.69 11.72 -13.79
N TYR A 158 -6.14 12.75 -14.45
CA TYR A 158 -4.85 13.36 -14.08
C TYR A 158 -4.98 14.52 -13.06
N GLU A 159 -6.08 15.27 -13.11
CA GLU A 159 -6.34 16.44 -12.27
C GLU A 159 -7.23 16.16 -11.06
N SER A 160 -7.54 14.88 -10.79
CA SER A 160 -8.23 14.47 -9.58
C SER A 160 -7.28 14.16 -8.43
N ALA A 161 -7.78 14.28 -7.21
CA ALA A 161 -7.18 13.67 -6.02
C ALA A 161 -8.25 12.87 -5.29
N PHE A 162 -7.87 11.70 -4.77
CA PHE A 162 -8.77 10.79 -4.05
C PHE A 162 -8.51 10.84 -2.56
N TYR A 163 -9.57 10.86 -1.78
CA TYR A 163 -9.57 10.70 -0.35
C TYR A 163 -10.47 9.54 0.03
N ASP A 164 -9.93 8.64 0.86
CA ASP A 164 -10.63 7.51 1.44
C ASP A 164 -10.19 7.50 2.90
N ASP A 165 -11.16 7.70 3.80
CA ASP A 165 -10.94 7.93 5.23
C ASP A 165 -10.68 6.64 6.02
N ARG A 166 -10.81 5.48 5.38
CA ARG A 166 -10.46 4.19 6.00
C ARG A 166 -8.98 4.12 6.29
N ALA A 167 -8.63 3.35 7.32
CA ALA A 167 -7.24 2.99 7.54
C ALA A 167 -6.73 2.19 6.33
N PHE A 168 -5.47 2.39 5.94
CA PHE A 168 -4.84 1.70 4.79
C PHE A 168 -5.14 0.19 4.75
N ARG A 169 -5.03 -0.47 5.91
CA ARG A 169 -5.33 -1.90 6.04
C ARG A 169 -6.76 -2.22 5.61
N GLU A 170 -7.74 -1.46 6.07
CA GLU A 170 -9.16 -1.68 5.75
C GLU A 170 -9.43 -1.50 4.25
N LYS A 171 -8.82 -0.49 3.61
CA LYS A 171 -8.88 -0.29 2.15
C LYS A 171 -8.41 -1.54 1.42
N VAL A 172 -7.23 -2.05 1.77
CA VAL A 172 -6.66 -3.24 1.16
C VAL A 172 -7.53 -4.47 1.41
N LEU A 173 -8.00 -4.70 2.65
CA LEU A 173 -8.82 -5.87 2.95
C LEU A 173 -10.14 -5.85 2.17
N SER A 174 -10.78 -4.69 2.07
CA SER A 174 -12.02 -4.51 1.30
C SER A 174 -11.78 -4.73 -0.20
N HIS A 175 -10.67 -4.20 -0.73
CA HIS A 175 -10.26 -4.45 -2.10
C HIS A 175 -10.01 -5.94 -2.36
N MET A 176 -9.31 -6.64 -1.47
CA MET A 176 -8.99 -8.06 -1.62
C MET A 176 -10.25 -8.95 -1.58
N GLU A 177 -11.25 -8.60 -0.77
CA GLU A 177 -12.55 -9.25 -0.80
C GLU A 177 -13.24 -9.09 -2.16
N ARG A 178 -13.26 -7.86 -2.70
CA ARG A 178 -13.79 -7.60 -4.04
C ARG A 178 -12.99 -8.34 -5.11
N TYR A 179 -11.66 -8.39 -5.01
CA TYR A 179 -10.79 -9.10 -5.93
C TYR A 179 -11.12 -10.60 -5.95
N ARG A 180 -11.30 -11.22 -4.77
CA ARG A 180 -11.73 -12.62 -4.65
C ARG A 180 -13.03 -12.88 -5.41
N GLU A 181 -14.04 -12.04 -5.20
CA GLU A 181 -15.37 -12.29 -5.74
C GLU A 181 -15.48 -11.95 -7.22
N LYS A 182 -14.96 -10.78 -7.62
CA LYS A 182 -15.14 -10.23 -8.96
C LYS A 182 -14.07 -10.73 -9.94
N VAL A 183 -12.82 -10.87 -9.50
CA VAL A 183 -11.70 -11.28 -10.37
C VAL A 183 -11.49 -12.79 -10.30
N LEU A 184 -11.31 -13.36 -9.10
CA LEU A 184 -11.08 -14.80 -8.94
C LEU A 184 -12.37 -15.63 -9.08
N ARG A 185 -13.55 -14.99 -9.00
CA ARG A 185 -14.87 -15.65 -9.05
C ARG A 185 -15.07 -16.68 -7.94
N ILE A 186 -14.44 -16.46 -6.79
CA ILE A 186 -14.54 -17.32 -5.60
C ILE A 186 -15.52 -16.66 -4.61
N ARG A 187 -16.69 -17.29 -4.42
CA ARG A 187 -17.71 -16.80 -3.47
C ARG A 187 -17.48 -17.30 -2.04
N GLU A 188 -16.78 -18.42 -1.89
CA GLU A 188 -16.49 -19.00 -0.58
C GLU A 188 -15.40 -18.21 0.14
N VAL A 189 -15.61 -17.95 1.42
CA VAL A 189 -14.68 -17.20 2.26
C VAL A 189 -13.78 -18.18 3.05
N GLY A 190 -12.51 -17.81 3.22
CA GLY A 190 -11.62 -18.53 4.12
C GLY A 190 -11.87 -18.21 5.59
N ASP A 191 -11.38 -19.09 6.45
CA ASP A 191 -11.52 -19.02 7.90
C ASP A 191 -10.16 -18.92 8.59
N VAL A 192 -10.10 -18.13 9.66
CA VAL A 192 -8.99 -18.18 10.62
C VAL A 192 -9.57 -18.37 12.01
N ARG A 193 -9.40 -19.58 12.56
CA ARG A 193 -9.82 -19.95 13.93
C ARG A 193 -11.33 -19.82 14.16
N GLY A 194 -12.15 -20.25 13.20
CA GLY A 194 -13.61 -20.21 13.27
C GLY A 194 -14.23 -18.85 12.98
N LYS A 195 -13.44 -17.85 12.58
CA LYS A 195 -13.92 -16.60 12.03
C LYS A 195 -13.61 -16.49 10.53
N ALA A 196 -14.68 -16.29 9.75
CA ALA A 196 -14.63 -16.02 8.32
C ALA A 196 -14.14 -14.60 8.00
N TYR A 197 -13.38 -14.44 6.92
CA TYR A 197 -12.88 -13.15 6.44
C TYR A 197 -12.95 -13.03 4.91
N GLY A 198 -13.44 -11.89 4.41
CA GLY A 198 -13.62 -11.61 2.98
C GLY A 198 -12.34 -11.66 2.13
N HIS A 199 -11.21 -11.21 2.69
CA HIS A 199 -9.92 -11.17 2.00
C HIS A 199 -9.13 -12.50 2.08
N ILE A 200 -9.71 -13.54 2.69
CA ILE A 200 -9.04 -14.83 2.88
C ILE A 200 -9.68 -15.84 1.93
N LEU A 201 -8.84 -16.60 1.21
CA LEU A 201 -9.29 -17.70 0.38
C LEU A 201 -9.49 -18.96 1.23
N PRO A 202 -10.43 -19.85 0.87
CA PRO A 202 -10.42 -21.21 1.39
C PRO A 202 -9.05 -21.87 1.15
N GLU A 203 -8.51 -22.63 2.10
CA GLU A 203 -7.15 -23.19 2.00
C GLU A 203 -6.94 -24.02 0.71
N LYS A 204 -7.98 -24.75 0.27
CA LYS A 204 -7.96 -25.52 -0.99
C LYS A 204 -7.71 -24.64 -2.24
N ASN A 205 -8.00 -23.35 -2.15
CA ASN A 205 -7.83 -22.37 -3.22
C ASN A 205 -6.57 -21.51 -3.04
N TYR A 206 -5.63 -21.85 -2.15
CA TYR A 206 -4.46 -21.00 -1.89
C TYR A 206 -3.64 -20.63 -3.15
N HIS A 207 -3.58 -21.53 -4.14
CA HIS A 207 -2.89 -21.30 -5.41
C HIS A 207 -3.49 -20.12 -6.21
N GLU A 208 -4.76 -19.79 -5.98
CA GLU A 208 -5.43 -18.64 -6.59
C GLU A 208 -4.90 -17.29 -6.07
N ASN A 209 -4.16 -17.31 -4.95
CA ASN A 209 -3.43 -16.13 -4.47
C ASN A 209 -2.19 -15.80 -5.32
N PHE A 210 -1.75 -16.68 -6.20
CA PHE A 210 -0.65 -16.39 -7.11
C PHE A 210 -1.20 -15.88 -8.44
N LEU A 211 -0.55 -14.86 -8.99
CA LEU A 211 -0.91 -14.31 -10.30
C LEU A 211 -0.49 -15.29 -11.42
N PRO A 212 -1.14 -15.25 -12.60
CA PRO A 212 -0.95 -16.23 -13.67
C PRO A 212 0.50 -16.62 -13.96
N LEU A 213 1.41 -15.64 -14.14
CA LEU A 213 2.83 -15.90 -14.45
C LEU A 213 3.58 -16.70 -13.38
N VAL A 214 3.13 -16.64 -12.13
CA VAL A 214 3.69 -17.40 -11.00
C VAL A 214 2.94 -18.71 -10.79
N ARG A 215 1.60 -18.66 -10.84
CA ARG A 215 0.71 -19.77 -10.48
C ARG A 215 1.00 -21.02 -11.30
N GLU A 216 1.23 -20.84 -12.60
CA GLU A 216 1.53 -21.93 -13.54
C GLU A 216 2.80 -22.71 -13.15
N ASP A 217 3.72 -22.04 -12.46
CA ASP A 217 5.05 -22.54 -12.17
C ASP A 217 5.28 -22.92 -10.71
N LEU A 218 4.27 -22.78 -9.84
CA LEU A 218 4.39 -23.01 -8.40
C LEU A 218 5.01 -24.37 -8.04
N ILE A 219 4.72 -25.39 -8.84
CA ILE A 219 5.15 -26.78 -8.60
C ILE A 219 6.34 -27.16 -9.50
N THR A 220 6.42 -26.59 -10.70
CA THR A 220 7.36 -27.01 -11.75
C THR A 220 8.67 -26.22 -11.71
N SER A 221 8.66 -24.99 -11.21
CA SER A 221 9.83 -24.14 -11.15
C SER A 221 10.79 -24.57 -10.04
N PRO A 222 12.08 -24.80 -10.34
CA PRO A 222 13.07 -25.13 -9.30
C PRO A 222 13.24 -24.02 -8.26
N TYR A 223 12.88 -22.78 -8.60
CA TYR A 223 12.94 -21.64 -7.68
C TYR A 223 11.77 -21.58 -6.71
N LEU A 224 10.63 -22.17 -7.08
CA LEU A 224 9.40 -22.16 -6.29
C LEU A 224 9.16 -23.51 -5.57
N SER A 225 9.63 -24.61 -6.16
CA SER A 225 9.56 -25.95 -5.58
C SER A 225 10.47 -26.02 -4.36
N GLY A 226 9.88 -25.99 -3.15
CA GLY A 226 10.61 -26.05 -1.89
C GLY A 226 10.56 -24.77 -1.04
N ILE A 227 9.86 -23.72 -1.49
CA ILE A 227 9.57 -22.56 -0.65
C ILE A 227 8.81 -23.00 0.60
N HIS A 228 9.23 -22.51 1.77
CA HIS A 228 8.46 -22.65 3.00
C HIS A 228 7.35 -21.59 3.05
N TRP A 229 6.18 -21.95 2.57
CA TRP A 229 5.02 -21.06 2.59
C TRP A 229 4.57 -20.78 4.02
N HIS A 230 4.34 -19.51 4.32
CA HIS A 230 3.67 -19.13 5.55
C HIS A 230 2.28 -19.76 5.57
N ARG A 231 1.81 -20.20 6.75
CA ARG A 231 0.46 -20.77 6.93
C ARG A 231 -0.69 -19.88 6.45
N PHE A 232 -0.41 -18.60 6.21
CA PHE A 232 -1.36 -17.59 5.73
C PHE A 232 -1.11 -17.22 4.27
N SER A 233 -0.44 -18.07 3.49
CA SER A 233 -0.26 -17.89 2.04
C SER A 233 -1.59 -17.87 1.27
N HIS A 234 -2.69 -18.33 1.87
CA HIS A 234 -4.05 -18.22 1.33
C HIS A 234 -4.74 -16.88 1.65
N HIS A 235 -4.10 -15.98 2.41
CA HIS A 235 -4.61 -14.63 2.64
C HIS A 235 -4.20 -13.74 1.47
N LEU A 236 -5.14 -13.06 0.81
CA LEU A 236 -4.86 -12.30 -0.42
C LEU A 236 -3.89 -11.12 -0.19
N ASN A 237 -3.80 -10.63 1.04
CA ASN A 237 -2.86 -9.60 1.48
C ASN A 237 -1.52 -10.16 2.05
N SER A 238 -1.18 -11.41 1.76
CA SER A 238 0.09 -12.02 2.21
C SER A 238 1.30 -11.34 1.57
N SER A 239 2.18 -10.74 2.39
CA SER A 239 3.38 -10.07 1.88
C SER A 239 4.39 -11.03 1.24
N GLN A 240 4.49 -12.28 1.71
CA GLN A 240 5.33 -13.30 1.08
C GLN A 240 4.83 -13.59 -0.34
N VAL A 241 3.51 -13.70 -0.53
CA VAL A 241 2.93 -13.95 -1.85
C VAL A 241 3.04 -12.73 -2.75
N LEU A 242 2.92 -11.51 -2.21
CA LEU A 242 3.27 -10.29 -2.93
C LEU A 242 4.73 -10.31 -3.41
N GLY A 243 5.67 -10.63 -2.52
CA GLY A 243 7.08 -10.74 -2.85
C GLY A 243 7.34 -11.74 -3.98
N VAL A 244 6.72 -12.92 -3.95
CA VAL A 244 6.83 -13.92 -5.02
C VAL A 244 6.18 -13.42 -6.32
N ASN A 245 4.96 -12.87 -6.25
CA ASN A 245 4.26 -12.27 -7.39
C ASN A 245 5.05 -11.11 -8.01
N PHE A 246 5.91 -10.45 -7.24
CA PHE A 246 6.81 -9.42 -7.75
C PHE A 246 8.12 -9.98 -8.30
N PHE A 247 8.90 -10.74 -7.53
CA PHE A 247 10.27 -11.11 -7.93
C PHE A 247 10.35 -12.31 -8.89
N TYR A 248 9.41 -13.25 -8.85
CA TYR A 248 9.47 -14.44 -9.69
C TYR A 248 9.33 -14.13 -11.19
N PRO A 249 8.39 -13.26 -11.64
CA PRO A 249 8.29 -12.88 -13.05
C PRO A 249 9.56 -12.23 -13.60
N LEU A 250 10.24 -11.38 -12.82
CA LEU A 250 11.55 -10.82 -13.19
C LEU A 250 12.59 -11.90 -13.45
N LEU A 251 12.69 -12.87 -12.53
CA LEU A 251 13.62 -13.99 -12.66
C LEU A 251 13.27 -14.86 -13.89
N LYS A 252 12.00 -15.25 -14.04
CA LYS A 252 11.50 -16.10 -15.12
C LYS A 252 11.74 -15.48 -16.50
N LYS A 253 11.66 -14.16 -16.62
CA LYS A 253 11.84 -13.43 -17.89
C LYS A 253 13.25 -12.86 -18.09
N GLY A 254 14.19 -13.12 -17.16
CA GLY A 254 15.58 -12.66 -17.26
C GLY A 254 15.77 -11.15 -17.06
N GLU A 255 14.84 -10.51 -16.35
CA GLU A 255 14.75 -9.05 -16.17
C GLU A 255 15.07 -8.62 -14.73
N LEU A 256 15.52 -9.54 -13.86
CA LEU A 256 15.87 -9.22 -12.47
C LEU A 256 16.97 -8.15 -12.37
N LYS A 257 17.86 -8.08 -13.36
CA LYS A 257 18.88 -7.02 -13.45
C LYS A 257 18.24 -5.61 -13.45
N SER A 258 17.11 -5.42 -14.14
CA SER A 258 16.39 -4.15 -14.21
C SER A 258 15.89 -3.71 -12.82
N PHE A 259 15.62 -4.64 -11.90
CA PHE A 259 15.35 -4.30 -10.50
C PHE A 259 16.63 -3.93 -9.73
N LEU A 260 17.72 -4.64 -9.94
CA LEU A 260 19.00 -4.38 -9.28
C LEU A 260 19.59 -3.01 -9.64
N ASP A 261 19.44 -2.60 -10.90
CA ASP A 261 19.90 -1.31 -11.42
C ASP A 261 19.24 -0.13 -10.69
N LEU A 262 18.02 -0.28 -10.18
CA LEU A 262 17.31 0.76 -9.39
C LEU A 262 18.05 1.13 -8.10
N PHE A 263 18.88 0.23 -7.57
CA PHE A 263 19.59 0.41 -6.30
C PHE A 263 21.10 0.54 -6.50
N SER A 264 21.53 0.84 -7.72
CA SER A 264 22.94 0.94 -8.11
C SER A 264 23.74 -0.30 -7.72
N LEU A 265 23.11 -1.48 -7.82
CA LEU A 265 23.74 -2.78 -7.64
C LEU A 265 24.39 -3.26 -8.95
N GLU A 266 24.89 -2.31 -9.76
CA GLU A 266 25.27 -2.52 -11.17
C GLU A 266 26.48 -3.42 -11.36
N ASP A 267 27.35 -3.55 -10.36
CA ASP A 267 28.46 -4.51 -10.35
C ASP A 267 27.98 -5.96 -10.16
N ALA A 268 26.71 -6.15 -9.77
CA ALA A 268 26.04 -7.45 -9.69
C ALA A 268 25.59 -7.99 -11.06
N LYS A 269 26.39 -7.77 -12.11
CA LYS A 269 26.11 -8.23 -13.50
C LYS A 269 25.99 -9.74 -13.62
N ALA A 270 26.34 -10.47 -12.58
CA ALA A 270 25.84 -11.82 -12.45
C ALA A 270 25.47 -12.07 -10.99
N TYR A 271 24.20 -12.40 -10.80
CA TYR A 271 23.75 -13.18 -9.67
C TYR A 271 23.78 -14.64 -10.11
N ASP A 272 24.08 -15.55 -9.19
CA ASP A 272 23.87 -16.97 -9.44
C ASP A 272 22.42 -17.31 -9.06
N PRO A 273 21.56 -17.74 -10.01
CA PRO A 273 20.22 -18.18 -9.68
C PRO A 273 20.17 -19.32 -8.64
N LEU A 274 21.26 -20.09 -8.46
CA LEU A 274 21.38 -21.11 -7.41
C LEU A 274 21.44 -20.53 -5.99
N HIS A 275 21.84 -19.27 -5.84
CA HIS A 275 21.97 -18.59 -4.55
C HIS A 275 20.78 -17.65 -4.26
N LEU A 276 19.67 -17.82 -4.98
CA LEU A 276 18.44 -17.06 -4.79
C LEU A 276 17.42 -17.85 -3.95
N SER A 277 16.65 -17.16 -3.10
CA SER A 277 15.59 -17.78 -2.31
C SER A 277 14.37 -16.87 -2.10
N PHE A 278 13.18 -17.42 -2.30
CA PHE A 278 11.88 -16.77 -2.01
C PHE A 278 11.36 -17.04 -0.58
N SER A 279 12.25 -17.47 0.33
CA SER A 279 11.96 -17.70 1.75
C SER A 279 13.25 -18.00 2.50
N LYS A 280 14.16 -17.03 2.58
CA LYS A 280 15.45 -17.23 3.28
C LYS A 280 15.22 -17.18 4.79
N LEU A 281 15.35 -18.32 5.44
CA LEU A 281 15.40 -18.36 6.90
C LEU A 281 16.66 -17.66 7.39
N SER A 282 16.51 -16.88 8.45
CA SER A 282 17.62 -16.16 9.09
C SER A 282 18.78 -17.10 9.44
N PRO A 283 20.02 -16.80 8.99
CA PRO A 283 21.17 -17.63 9.33
C PRO A 283 21.60 -17.47 10.79
N VAL A 284 21.31 -16.32 11.42
CA VAL A 284 21.78 -16.01 12.79
C VAL A 284 20.97 -16.70 13.89
N GLU A 285 19.77 -17.19 13.60
CA GLU A 285 18.93 -17.88 14.60
C GLU A 285 19.22 -19.39 14.61
N PRO A 286 19.33 -20.02 15.78
CA PRO A 286 19.71 -21.44 15.90
C PRO A 286 18.63 -22.39 15.36
N SER A 287 19.06 -23.58 14.91
CA SER A 287 18.18 -24.66 14.48
C SER A 287 17.34 -25.20 15.65
N GLY A 288 16.03 -25.35 15.44
CA GLY A 288 15.09 -25.91 16.44
C GLY A 288 14.10 -24.92 17.05
N ARG A 289 14.26 -23.61 16.80
CA ARG A 289 13.25 -22.58 17.12
C ARG A 289 12.71 -21.95 15.83
N ARG A 290 11.54 -21.30 15.90
CA ARG A 290 10.99 -20.57 14.74
C ARG A 290 11.95 -19.46 14.32
N LYS A 291 12.46 -19.57 13.10
CA LYS A 291 13.30 -18.56 12.46
C LYS A 291 12.45 -17.48 11.79
N SER A 292 12.99 -16.27 11.80
CA SER A 292 12.61 -15.15 10.95
C SER A 292 12.93 -15.51 9.51
N CYS A 293 12.18 -14.96 8.57
CA CYS A 293 12.29 -15.25 7.16
C CYS A 293 12.29 -13.96 6.38
N PHE A 294 13.17 -13.85 5.40
CA PHE A 294 13.14 -12.82 4.38
C PHE A 294 12.32 -13.31 3.19
N ASP A 295 11.51 -12.44 2.61
CA ASP A 295 10.58 -12.79 1.53
C ASP A 295 11.31 -13.02 0.21
N PHE A 296 12.46 -12.36 0.05
CA PHE A 296 13.38 -12.59 -1.05
C PHE A 296 14.83 -12.41 -0.57
N TYR A 297 15.72 -13.19 -1.13
CA TYR A 297 17.15 -13.16 -0.83
C TYR A 297 17.93 -13.55 -2.07
N MET A 298 19.09 -12.93 -2.25
CA MET A 298 20.08 -13.37 -3.21
C MET A 298 21.50 -13.03 -2.75
N GLU A 299 22.45 -13.85 -3.18
CA GLU A 299 23.89 -13.56 -3.10
C GLU A 299 24.36 -13.02 -4.46
N LEU A 300 25.09 -11.91 -4.43
CA LEU A 300 25.71 -11.29 -5.60
C LEU A 300 27.13 -11.88 -5.79
N GLN A 301 27.69 -11.77 -7.00
CA GLN A 301 28.94 -12.46 -7.34
C GLN A 301 30.18 -12.04 -6.53
N ASP A 302 30.16 -10.87 -5.90
CA ASP A 302 31.23 -10.37 -5.02
C ASP A 302 31.05 -10.81 -3.55
N GLY A 303 30.05 -11.65 -3.29
CA GLY A 303 29.66 -12.13 -1.97
C GLY A 303 28.78 -11.15 -1.19
N GLU A 304 28.30 -10.07 -1.82
CA GLU A 304 27.30 -9.19 -1.21
C GLU A 304 25.94 -9.91 -1.10
N GLU A 305 25.32 -9.86 0.08
CA GLU A 305 24.01 -10.45 0.33
C GLU A 305 22.90 -9.40 0.27
N LEU A 306 21.88 -9.62 -0.56
CA LEU A 306 20.68 -8.79 -0.58
C LEU A 306 19.54 -9.50 0.16
N TYR A 307 19.11 -8.91 1.27
CA TYR A 307 17.94 -9.32 2.03
C TYR A 307 16.76 -8.41 1.71
N VAL A 308 15.59 -8.99 1.44
CA VAL A 308 14.38 -8.22 1.14
C VAL A 308 13.24 -8.61 2.07
N LEU A 309 12.64 -7.60 2.70
CA LEU A 309 11.42 -7.71 3.48
C LEU A 309 10.29 -6.99 2.73
N SER A 310 9.29 -7.76 2.35
CA SER A 310 8.03 -7.26 1.84
C SER A 310 7.10 -7.03 3.01
N ASN A 311 6.76 -5.78 3.31
CA ASN A 311 5.65 -5.50 4.20
C ASN A 311 4.53 -4.84 3.42
N TYR A 312 3.31 -5.23 3.74
CA TYR A 312 2.13 -4.75 3.02
C TYR A 312 1.12 -4.19 4.04
N THR A 313 0.18 -4.99 4.53
CA THR A 313 -0.88 -4.53 5.46
C THR A 313 -0.56 -4.68 6.96
N ASP A 314 0.70 -4.88 7.31
CA ASP A 314 1.10 -4.96 8.71
C ASP A 314 0.89 -3.59 9.38
N GLY A 315 0.16 -3.58 10.50
CA GLY A 315 -0.29 -2.34 11.15
C GLY A 315 0.82 -1.61 11.91
N CYS A 316 1.70 -2.37 12.57
CA CYS A 316 2.97 -1.95 13.16
C CYS A 316 3.83 -3.22 13.36
N PHE A 317 5.15 -3.07 13.40
CA PHE A 317 6.04 -4.17 13.78
C PHE A 317 5.84 -4.48 15.26
N GLY A 318 5.33 -5.68 15.55
CA GLY A 318 4.89 -6.04 16.90
C GLY A 318 6.02 -6.13 17.93
N ARG A 319 5.64 -5.83 19.18
CA ARG A 319 6.45 -6.00 20.40
C ARG A 319 6.64 -7.48 20.74
N ALA A 320 7.75 -7.81 21.39
CA ALA A 320 7.95 -9.12 22.00
C ALA A 320 7.18 -9.23 23.32
N GLU A 321 6.04 -9.93 23.34
CA GLU A 321 5.17 -9.99 24.53
C GLU A 321 5.37 -11.24 25.42
N LYS A 322 6.48 -11.99 25.29
CA LYS A 322 6.64 -13.29 26.00
C LYS A 322 8.03 -13.55 26.54
N GLU A 323 8.10 -14.25 27.67
CA GLU A 323 9.34 -14.77 28.30
C GLU A 323 10.24 -15.53 27.31
N SER A 324 9.66 -16.23 26.34
CA SER A 324 10.40 -16.95 25.28
C SER A 324 11.25 -16.04 24.38
N PHE A 325 10.90 -14.74 24.28
CA PHE A 325 11.68 -13.78 23.51
C PHE A 325 12.88 -13.26 24.29
N LEU A 326 12.79 -13.16 25.61
CA LEU A 326 13.90 -12.76 26.46
C LEU A 326 15.03 -13.78 26.39
N GLU A 327 14.72 -15.08 26.51
CA GLU A 327 15.72 -16.13 26.31
C GLU A 327 16.40 -16.03 24.93
N LYS A 328 15.61 -15.75 23.89
CA LYS A 328 16.14 -15.63 22.52
C LYS A 328 17.00 -14.37 22.37
N TYR A 329 16.63 -13.28 23.02
CA TYR A 329 17.45 -12.08 23.11
C TYR A 329 18.78 -12.39 23.79
N THR A 330 18.77 -12.88 25.03
CA THR A 330 19.99 -13.18 25.79
C THR A 330 20.90 -14.16 25.06
N ALA A 331 20.35 -15.21 24.45
CA ALA A 331 21.15 -16.27 23.83
C ALA A 331 21.65 -15.94 22.41
N VAL A 332 20.96 -15.05 21.67
CA VAL A 332 21.23 -14.83 20.24
C VAL A 332 21.39 -13.35 19.94
N TYR A 333 20.37 -12.54 20.18
CA TYR A 333 20.35 -11.17 19.66
C TYR A 333 21.17 -10.19 20.48
N GLY A 334 21.28 -10.35 21.79
CA GLY A 334 22.07 -9.48 22.66
C GLY A 334 23.54 -9.45 22.25
N PRO A 335 24.22 -10.60 22.12
CA PRO A 335 25.60 -10.65 21.63
C PRO A 335 25.77 -10.03 20.23
N LEU A 336 24.85 -10.30 19.30
CA LEU A 336 24.88 -9.73 17.95
C LEU A 336 24.68 -8.21 17.95
N LEU A 337 23.75 -7.73 18.77
CA LEU A 337 23.45 -6.31 18.91
C LEU A 337 24.64 -5.55 19.49
N SER A 338 25.26 -6.09 20.54
CA SER A 338 26.47 -5.50 21.13
C SER A 338 27.64 -5.45 20.14
N ALA A 339 27.79 -6.47 19.30
CA ALA A 339 28.87 -6.55 18.31
C ALA A 339 28.62 -5.73 17.03
N SER A 340 27.38 -5.31 16.76
CA SER A 340 27.03 -4.59 15.53
C SER A 340 27.62 -3.17 15.54
N ASP A 341 28.36 -2.81 14.48
CA ASP A 341 28.80 -1.43 14.23
C ASP A 341 27.83 -0.65 13.31
N MET A 342 26.73 -1.30 12.91
CA MET A 342 25.68 -0.72 12.05
C MET A 342 24.58 -0.01 12.86
N ILE A 343 24.48 -0.28 14.16
CA ILE A 343 23.43 0.24 15.04
C ILE A 343 24.06 1.21 16.05
N GLU A 344 23.40 2.36 16.25
CA GLU A 344 23.81 3.39 17.21
C GLU A 344 23.81 2.87 18.65
N GLU A 345 24.83 3.25 19.42
CA GLU A 345 25.08 2.70 20.77
C GLU A 345 23.91 2.94 21.74
N SER A 346 23.25 4.10 21.62
CA SER A 346 22.07 4.46 22.44
C SER A 346 20.88 3.51 22.25
N PHE A 347 20.82 2.78 21.13
CA PHE A 347 19.74 1.84 20.80
C PHE A 347 20.13 0.37 21.04
N LYS A 348 21.36 0.09 21.50
CA LYS A 348 21.83 -1.26 21.83
C LYS A 348 21.43 -1.70 23.24
N ASN A 349 20.13 -1.66 23.53
CA ASN A 349 19.61 -2.10 24.82
C ASN A 349 18.43 -3.06 24.65
N GLU A 350 18.24 -3.90 25.66
CA GLU A 350 17.22 -4.96 25.65
C GLU A 350 15.80 -4.40 25.54
N ALA A 351 15.49 -3.35 26.30
CA ALA A 351 14.16 -2.78 26.34
C ALA A 351 13.73 -2.29 24.95
N PHE A 352 14.59 -1.50 24.30
CA PHE A 352 14.37 -1.04 22.93
C PHE A 352 14.31 -2.21 21.94
N PHE A 353 15.22 -3.19 22.06
CA PHE A 353 15.22 -4.35 21.18
C PHE A 353 13.90 -5.14 21.27
N LEU A 354 13.38 -5.40 22.47
CA LEU A 354 12.16 -6.16 22.66
C LEU A 354 10.92 -5.38 22.23
N GLU A 355 10.92 -4.06 22.42
CA GLU A 355 9.88 -3.18 21.90
C GLU A 355 9.84 -3.22 20.36
N GLU A 356 11.02 -3.22 19.73
CA GLU A 356 11.19 -3.12 18.28
C GLU A 356 11.60 -4.46 17.63
N TYR A 357 11.22 -5.56 18.27
CA TYR A 357 11.76 -6.90 18.03
C TYR A 357 11.86 -7.29 16.55
N ARG A 358 10.81 -7.04 15.76
CA ARG A 358 10.80 -7.45 14.34
C ARG A 358 11.75 -6.62 13.47
N TYR A 359 11.91 -5.32 13.74
CA TYR A 359 12.86 -4.49 13.00
C TYR A 359 14.28 -4.80 13.42
N MET A 360 14.54 -4.75 14.72
CA MET A 360 15.89 -4.93 15.26
C MET A 360 16.47 -6.28 14.87
N ARG A 361 15.70 -7.38 14.96
CA ARG A 361 16.18 -8.70 14.53
C ARG A 361 16.54 -8.80 13.04
N SER A 362 15.99 -7.91 12.20
CA SER A 362 16.26 -7.86 10.76
C SER A 362 17.47 -6.99 10.47
N LEU A 363 17.65 -5.91 11.24
CA LEU A 363 18.82 -5.02 11.14
C LEU A 363 20.11 -5.70 11.62
N LEU A 364 20.02 -6.72 12.47
CA LEU A 364 21.17 -7.53 12.87
C LEU A 364 21.81 -8.33 11.72
N HIS A 365 21.19 -8.35 10.54
CA HIS A 365 21.76 -8.93 9.33
C HIS A 365 22.62 -7.94 8.55
N LEU A 366 22.59 -6.65 8.92
CA LEU A 366 23.44 -5.64 8.30
C LEU A 366 24.90 -5.82 8.71
N GLN A 367 25.73 -5.89 7.69
CA GLN A 367 27.18 -6.06 7.65
C GLN A 367 27.71 -5.37 6.37
N GLU A 368 29.03 -5.15 6.29
CA GLU A 368 29.70 -4.46 5.17
C GLU A 368 29.38 -5.06 3.78
N LYS A 369 29.11 -6.36 3.71
CA LYS A 369 28.72 -7.06 2.47
C LYS A 369 27.26 -7.51 2.48
N SER A 370 26.37 -6.70 3.02
CA SER A 370 24.95 -7.02 3.00
C SER A 370 24.11 -5.77 2.84
N ARG A 371 22.92 -5.92 2.26
CA ARG A 371 21.92 -4.87 2.17
C ARG A 371 20.58 -5.40 2.62
N LEU A 372 19.81 -4.54 3.28
CA LEU A 372 18.43 -4.81 3.64
C LEU A 372 17.51 -3.83 2.92
N LEU A 373 16.73 -4.36 1.98
CA LEU A 373 15.62 -3.65 1.36
C LEU A 373 14.33 -3.94 2.13
N VAL A 374 13.62 -2.87 2.50
CA VAL A 374 12.29 -2.98 3.11
C VAL A 374 11.30 -2.29 2.20
N LEU A 375 10.45 -3.09 1.54
CA LEU A 375 9.43 -2.62 0.61
C LEU A 375 8.13 -2.35 1.34
N LEU A 376 7.59 -1.14 1.19
CA LEU A 376 6.49 -0.58 1.97
C LEU A 376 5.48 0.13 1.05
N PRO A 377 4.16 0.05 1.28
CA PRO A 377 3.19 0.77 0.48
C PRO A 377 3.23 2.29 0.73
N ARG A 378 2.90 3.08 -0.29
CA ARG A 378 2.84 4.55 -0.19
C ARG A 378 1.83 5.02 0.85
N GLU A 379 0.71 4.33 1.03
CA GLU A 379 -0.32 4.73 2.00
C GLU A 379 -0.12 4.13 3.40
N ASN A 380 0.83 3.21 3.60
CA ASN A 380 1.15 2.71 4.94
C ASN A 380 2.13 3.65 5.65
N PHE A 381 1.65 4.87 5.97
CA PHE A 381 2.46 5.96 6.53
C PHE A 381 3.20 5.56 7.81
N GLN A 382 2.53 4.90 8.75
CA GLN A 382 3.13 4.47 10.02
C GLN A 382 4.34 3.56 9.80
N LEU A 383 4.20 2.62 8.86
CA LEU A 383 5.27 1.67 8.57
C LEU A 383 6.47 2.37 7.92
N ARG A 384 6.20 3.31 7.02
CA ARG A 384 7.22 4.12 6.35
C ARG A 384 7.93 5.07 7.31
N GLU A 385 7.18 5.83 8.10
CA GLU A 385 7.77 6.74 9.10
C GLU A 385 8.62 5.97 10.10
N LYS A 386 8.19 4.77 10.51
CA LYS A 386 9.00 3.91 11.35
C LYS A 386 10.29 3.48 10.64
N ALA A 387 10.23 3.02 9.40
CA ALA A 387 11.42 2.62 8.66
C ALA A 387 12.41 3.78 8.47
N LEU A 388 11.89 4.98 8.17
CA LEU A 388 12.70 6.20 8.06
C LEU A 388 13.31 6.60 9.40
N TYR A 389 12.56 6.52 10.50
CA TYR A 389 13.08 6.74 11.84
C TYR A 389 14.26 5.81 12.16
N PHE A 390 14.14 4.53 11.82
CA PHE A 390 15.23 3.57 12.03
C PHE A 390 16.48 3.93 11.22
N ARG A 391 16.30 4.27 9.94
CA ARG A 391 17.40 4.76 9.11
C ARG A 391 18.05 6.00 9.71
N ASP A 392 17.26 7.00 10.06
CA ASP A 392 17.77 8.34 10.36
C ASP A 392 18.28 8.49 11.80
N HIS A 393 17.83 7.62 12.72
CA HIS A 393 18.13 7.73 14.15
C HIS A 393 18.71 6.47 14.80
N VAL A 394 18.36 5.27 14.34
CA VAL A 394 18.79 4.00 14.98
C VAL A 394 20.07 3.45 14.34
N LEU A 395 20.29 3.71 13.06
CA LEU A 395 21.45 3.24 12.32
C LEU A 395 22.60 4.27 12.33
N THR A 396 23.81 3.76 12.45
CA THR A 396 25.04 4.53 12.22
C THR A 396 25.12 4.96 10.76
N GLU A 397 26.03 5.88 10.42
CA GLU A 397 26.26 6.28 9.03
C GLU A 397 26.51 5.06 8.12
N LYS A 398 27.36 4.12 8.57
CA LYS A 398 27.58 2.84 7.89
C LYS A 398 26.27 2.06 7.72
N GLY A 399 25.51 1.88 8.81
CA GLY A 399 24.25 1.14 8.75
C GLY A 399 23.24 1.72 7.75
N ARG A 400 23.21 3.05 7.60
CA ARG A 400 22.33 3.75 6.65
C ARG A 400 22.64 3.44 5.20
N GLU A 401 23.91 3.28 4.85
CA GLU A 401 24.34 2.94 3.49
C GLU A 401 23.87 1.54 3.05
N HIS A 402 23.58 0.67 4.02
CA HIS A 402 23.14 -0.70 3.79
C HIS A 402 21.63 -0.93 3.99
N PHE A 403 20.87 0.09 4.40
CA PHE A 403 19.44 -0.03 4.71
C PHE A 403 18.55 0.86 3.82
N TYR A 404 17.69 0.22 3.03
CA TYR A 404 16.88 0.87 2.01
C TYR A 404 15.38 0.70 2.29
N PRO A 405 14.76 1.64 3.03
CA PRO A 405 13.31 1.71 3.14
C PRO A 405 12.73 2.31 1.85
N VAL A 406 12.02 1.50 1.06
CA VAL A 406 11.61 1.82 -0.31
C VAL A 406 10.11 1.64 -0.51
N VAL A 407 9.52 2.46 -1.36
CA VAL A 407 8.08 2.45 -1.63
C VAL A 407 7.76 1.53 -2.80
N TRP A 408 6.85 0.56 -2.60
CA TRP A 408 6.46 -0.43 -3.62
C TRP A 408 6.07 0.21 -4.95
N GLU A 409 5.20 1.20 -4.90
CA GLU A 409 4.65 1.88 -6.06
C GLU A 409 5.75 2.60 -6.85
N GLU A 410 6.72 3.22 -6.17
CA GLU A 410 7.86 3.90 -6.81
C GLU A 410 8.82 2.92 -7.47
N VAL A 411 9.05 1.77 -6.84
CA VAL A 411 9.85 0.69 -7.42
C VAL A 411 9.16 0.14 -8.66
N ILE A 412 7.85 -0.11 -8.62
CA ILE A 412 7.10 -0.62 -9.77
C ILE A 412 7.12 0.40 -10.92
N ASP A 413 6.84 1.68 -10.64
CA ASP A 413 6.84 2.73 -11.66
C ASP A 413 8.22 2.92 -12.30
N SER A 414 9.29 2.87 -11.50
CA SER A 414 10.66 2.97 -12.00
C SER A 414 11.06 1.73 -12.81
N LEU A 415 10.68 0.54 -12.35
CA LEU A 415 10.94 -0.72 -13.05
C LEU A 415 10.25 -0.75 -14.42
N LEU A 416 8.99 -0.32 -14.50
CA LEU A 416 8.24 -0.28 -15.76
C LEU A 416 8.93 0.53 -16.87
N ASN A 417 9.70 1.56 -16.50
CA ASN A 417 10.49 2.36 -17.45
C ASN A 417 11.77 1.67 -17.93
N GLN A 418 12.21 0.61 -17.26
CA GLN A 418 13.44 -0.13 -17.56
C GLN A 418 13.19 -1.50 -18.20
N LEU A 419 12.01 -2.07 -18.03
CA LEU A 419 11.67 -3.38 -18.58
C LEU A 419 11.66 -3.37 -20.11
N SER A 420 12.36 -4.34 -20.70
CA SER A 420 12.38 -4.54 -22.15
C SER A 420 11.29 -5.51 -22.63
N ASN A 421 10.83 -6.41 -21.75
CA ASN A 421 9.82 -7.42 -22.05
C ASN A 421 8.37 -6.87 -21.96
N PRO A 422 7.61 -6.74 -23.07
CA PRO A 422 6.26 -6.15 -23.05
C PRO A 422 5.23 -6.94 -22.26
N GLU A 423 5.35 -8.27 -22.22
CA GLU A 423 4.45 -9.13 -21.44
C GLU A 423 4.64 -8.89 -19.95
N LEU A 424 5.89 -8.75 -19.52
CA LEU A 424 6.25 -8.45 -18.13
C LEU A 424 5.81 -7.03 -17.74
N SER A 425 6.00 -6.04 -18.62
CA SER A 425 5.49 -4.68 -18.37
C SER A 425 3.98 -4.67 -18.21
N ARG A 426 3.24 -5.39 -19.07
CA ARG A 426 1.78 -5.55 -18.94
C ARG A 426 1.41 -6.23 -17.62
N TYR A 427 2.14 -7.27 -17.21
CA TYR A 427 1.89 -7.97 -15.95
C TYR A 427 1.99 -7.03 -14.74
N TYR A 428 3.04 -6.21 -14.65
CA TYR A 428 3.19 -5.25 -13.54
C TYR A 428 2.12 -4.16 -13.58
N GLU A 429 1.85 -3.61 -14.78
CA GLU A 429 0.93 -2.48 -14.94
C GLU A 429 -0.54 -2.87 -14.76
N THR A 430 -0.90 -4.13 -15.02
CA THR A 430 -2.27 -4.63 -14.90
C THR A 430 -2.38 -5.59 -13.73
N GLU A 431 -1.94 -6.83 -13.89
CA GLU A 431 -2.18 -7.93 -12.94
C GLU A 431 -1.65 -7.63 -11.52
N LEU A 432 -0.41 -7.13 -11.37
CA LEU A 432 0.15 -6.83 -10.06
C LEU A 432 -0.50 -5.58 -9.43
N LYS A 433 -0.55 -4.47 -10.16
CA LYS A 433 -1.14 -3.21 -9.67
C LYS A 433 -2.63 -3.37 -9.36
N ASP A 434 -3.40 -4.04 -10.22
CA ASP A 434 -4.83 -4.29 -10.00
C ASP A 434 -5.09 -5.08 -8.75
N LYS A 435 -4.21 -6.04 -8.42
CA LYS A 435 -4.36 -6.84 -7.22
C LYS A 435 -3.93 -6.12 -5.94
N TYR A 436 -2.84 -5.36 -5.96
CA TYR A 436 -2.18 -4.90 -4.73
C TYR A 436 -2.20 -3.39 -4.52
N PHE A 437 -2.39 -2.58 -5.56
CA PHE A 437 -2.13 -1.14 -5.49
C PHE A 437 -3.25 -0.25 -6.07
N ARG A 438 -4.34 -0.84 -6.58
CA ARG A 438 -5.52 -0.13 -7.13
C ARG A 438 -6.78 -0.38 -6.30
N TYR A 439 -6.73 -0.08 -5.00
CA TYR A 439 -7.80 -0.35 -4.03
C TYR A 439 -8.90 0.71 -3.92
#